data_AF-A0A8J4WPM1-F1
#
_entry.id   AF-A0A8J4WPM1-F1
#
_cell.length_a   1.000
_cell.length_b   1.000
_cell.length_c   1.000
_cell.angle_alpha   90.00
_cell.angle_beta   90.00
_cell.angle_gamma   90.00
#
_symmetry.space_group_name_H-M   'P 1'
#
loop_
_entity.id
_entity.type
_entity.pdbx_description
1 polymer ?
#
loop_
_entity_poly.entity_id
_entity_poly.type
_entity_poly.pdbx_seq_one_letter_code
_entity_poly.pdbx_strand_id
1 'polypeptide(L)'
;MKKLGSGFDADFMSVSAPAQLPVTNTTGAATATPGSPAHAPSGAMPPEIRRLDLTQTPYGLRVKMGKKARRKFLQWLWTHTHCPVVYVWKDLGVRFWPRYVREGHCFSERSCSLPEGMFCKPAKSVTKTFLRWL
;
A
#
# COMPACT_ATOMS: atom_id res chain seq x y z
N MET A 1 -26.94 14.33 -10.99
CA MET A 1 -25.96 13.21 -10.94
C MET A 1 -25.86 12.39 -12.25
N LYS A 2 -26.67 12.65 -13.29
CA LYS A 2 -26.76 11.83 -14.52
C LYS A 2 -25.54 11.84 -15.46
N LYS A 3 -24.66 12.86 -15.44
CA LYS A 3 -23.55 12.96 -16.41
C LYS A 3 -22.36 12.04 -16.11
N LEU A 4 -22.06 11.78 -14.83
CA LEU A 4 -21.00 10.83 -14.46
C LEU A 4 -21.55 9.39 -14.33
N GLY A 5 -22.86 9.25 -14.10
CA GLY A 5 -23.55 7.95 -14.11
C GLY A 5 -22.89 6.93 -13.18
N SER A 6 -22.56 5.76 -13.74
CA SER A 6 -21.87 4.66 -13.06
C SER A 6 -20.38 4.90 -12.78
N GLY A 7 -19.81 6.01 -13.25
CA GLY A 7 -18.41 6.37 -12.99
C GLY A 7 -18.17 7.00 -11.61
N PHE A 8 -19.23 7.33 -10.87
CA PHE A 8 -19.12 7.87 -9.52
C PHE A 8 -18.88 6.74 -8.51
N ASP A 9 -17.80 6.85 -7.75
CA ASP A 9 -17.42 5.89 -6.73
C ASP A 9 -17.27 6.62 -5.39
N ALA A 10 -18.19 6.39 -4.46
CA ALA A 10 -18.24 7.10 -3.17
C ALA A 10 -17.04 6.78 -2.26
N ASP A 11 -16.38 5.63 -2.44
CA ASP A 11 -15.22 5.26 -1.64
C ASP A 11 -13.95 6.03 -2.05
N PHE A 12 -13.94 6.54 -3.29
CA PHE A 12 -12.79 7.21 -3.91
C PHE A 12 -13.06 8.64 -4.40
N MET A 13 -14.31 9.09 -4.37
CA MET A 13 -14.73 10.40 -4.85
C MET A 13 -15.70 11.05 -3.87
N SER A 14 -15.52 12.35 -3.61
CA SER A 14 -16.43 13.13 -2.78
C SER A 14 -16.69 14.52 -3.36
N VAL A 15 -17.91 15.02 -3.15
CA VAL A 15 -18.30 16.39 -3.52
C VAL A 15 -17.96 17.37 -2.40
N SER A 16 -18.09 16.95 -1.14
CA SER A 16 -17.73 17.72 0.05
C SER A 16 -16.34 17.34 0.56
N ALA A 17 -15.71 18.27 1.29
CA ALA A 17 -14.44 18.00 1.96
C ALA A 17 -14.63 16.82 2.92
N PRO A 18 -13.91 15.70 2.72
CA PRO A 18 -13.97 14.59 3.66
C PRO A 18 -13.37 15.05 5.00
N ALA A 19 -13.95 14.60 6.12
CA ALA A 19 -13.51 14.96 7.46
C ALA A 19 -12.04 14.57 7.77
N GLN A 20 -11.39 13.84 6.87
CA GLN A 20 -10.03 13.33 6.99
C GLN A 20 -9.03 14.01 6.06
N LEU A 21 -9.25 15.23 5.55
CA LEU A 21 -8.19 15.92 4.78
C LEU A 21 -6.95 16.10 5.66
N PRO A 22 -5.85 15.33 5.46
CA PRO A 22 -4.58 15.72 6.04
C PRO A 22 -4.11 16.84 5.12
N VAL A 23 -4.38 18.07 5.53
CA VAL A 23 -3.97 19.28 4.80
C VAL A 23 -2.49 19.16 4.49
N THR A 24 -2.20 19.27 3.19
CA THR A 24 -0.88 19.28 2.59
C THR A 24 0.04 20.27 3.30
N ASN A 25 1.18 19.78 3.79
CA ASN A 25 2.50 20.38 3.63
C ASN A 25 3.58 19.43 4.18
N THR A 26 4.71 19.36 3.47
CA THR A 26 6.02 18.90 3.96
C THR A 26 6.17 17.42 4.36
N THR A 27 7.08 16.73 3.65
CA THR A 27 8.02 15.75 4.21
C THR A 27 7.59 14.98 5.46
N GLY A 28 7.25 13.70 5.28
CA GLY A 28 7.28 12.70 6.34
C GLY A 28 5.95 12.49 7.07
N ALA A 29 5.59 11.22 7.20
CA ALA A 29 4.76 10.71 8.28
C ALA A 29 3.32 11.29 8.41
N ALA A 30 2.41 10.84 7.53
CA ALA A 30 1.20 10.24 8.12
C ALA A 30 1.73 9.08 8.96
N THR A 31 1.58 9.16 10.29
CA THR A 31 2.18 8.29 11.32
C THR A 31 2.05 6.81 10.98
N ALA A 32 2.92 6.35 10.09
CA ALA A 32 2.98 5.02 9.54
C ALA A 32 3.93 4.25 10.45
N THR A 33 3.54 4.13 11.72
CA THR A 33 4.31 3.38 12.69
C THR A 33 4.49 1.97 12.14
N PRO A 34 5.73 1.50 11.95
CA PRO A 34 5.98 0.13 11.51
C PRO A 34 5.35 -0.84 12.52
N GLY A 35 4.33 -1.59 12.09
CA GLY A 35 3.58 -2.50 12.97
C GLY A 35 2.14 -2.09 13.28
N SER A 36 1.67 -0.93 12.81
CA SER A 36 0.24 -0.61 12.85
C SER A 36 -0.56 -1.64 12.01
N PRO A 37 -1.75 -2.08 12.45
CA PRO A 37 -2.55 -3.09 11.73
C PRO A 37 -2.88 -2.70 10.28
N ALA A 38 -2.86 -1.41 9.95
CA ALA A 38 -2.98 -0.89 8.58
C ALA A 38 -1.80 -1.26 7.65
N HIS A 39 -0.67 -1.71 8.20
CA HIS A 39 0.53 -2.15 7.47
C HIS A 39 0.64 -3.68 7.38
N ALA A 40 -0.31 -4.41 7.97
CA ALA A 40 -0.33 -5.85 7.85
C ALA A 40 -0.57 -6.23 6.38
N PRO A 41 0.16 -7.22 5.85
CA PRO A 41 -0.11 -7.71 4.51
C PRO A 41 -1.53 -8.23 4.41
N SER A 42 -2.30 -7.68 3.47
CA SER A 42 -3.66 -8.13 3.16
C SER A 42 -3.63 -9.22 2.09
N GLY A 43 -4.42 -10.28 2.28
CA GLY A 43 -4.56 -11.36 1.29
C GLY A 43 -3.72 -12.60 1.60
N ALA A 44 -3.46 -13.43 0.59
CA ALA A 44 -2.69 -14.65 0.74
C ALA A 44 -1.18 -14.39 0.63
N MET A 45 -0.38 -15.12 1.41
CA MET A 45 1.08 -15.06 1.32
C MET A 45 1.55 -15.47 -0.09
N PRO A 46 2.42 -14.67 -0.73
CA PRO A 46 2.96 -14.98 -2.04
C PRO A 46 3.61 -16.37 -2.08
N PRO A 47 3.44 -17.14 -3.17
CA PRO A 47 4.00 -18.48 -3.28
C PRO A 47 5.53 -18.50 -3.17
N GLU A 48 6.20 -17.42 -3.55
CA GLU A 48 7.65 -17.23 -3.45
C GLU A 48 8.12 -17.28 -2.00
N ILE A 49 7.42 -16.54 -1.11
CA ILE A 49 7.72 -16.54 0.33
C ILE A 49 7.30 -17.87 0.95
N ARG A 50 6.11 -18.37 0.60
CA ARG A 50 5.58 -19.61 1.19
C ARG A 50 6.44 -20.84 0.91
N ARG A 51 7.07 -20.89 -0.28
CA ARG A 51 7.91 -22.02 -0.73
C ARG A 51 9.37 -21.89 -0.32
N LEU A 52 9.77 -20.77 0.29
CA LEU A 52 11.15 -20.56 0.70
C LEU A 52 11.61 -21.69 1.65
N ASP A 53 12.71 -22.33 1.26
CA ASP A 53 13.37 -23.36 2.06
C ASP A 53 14.47 -22.71 2.90
N LEU A 54 14.24 -22.66 4.21
CA LEU A 54 15.17 -22.09 5.18
C LEU A 54 16.06 -23.17 5.81
N THR A 55 15.93 -24.42 5.37
CA THR A 55 16.70 -25.53 5.93
C THR A 55 18.08 -25.68 5.30
N GLN A 56 18.31 -25.04 4.15
CA GLN A 56 19.59 -25.08 3.44
C GLN A 56 20.25 -23.70 3.47
N THR A 57 21.45 -23.64 4.03
CA THR A 57 22.27 -22.41 4.02
C THR A 57 23.02 -22.26 2.70
N PRO A 58 23.50 -21.05 2.36
CA PRO A 58 24.31 -20.82 1.16
C PRO A 58 25.59 -21.67 1.10
N TYR A 59 26.06 -22.16 2.25
CA TYR A 59 27.24 -23.00 2.40
C TYR A 59 26.93 -24.50 2.40
N GLY A 60 25.70 -24.90 2.03
CA GLY A 60 25.28 -26.30 1.95
C GLY A 60 24.97 -26.96 3.29
N LEU A 61 25.18 -26.27 4.42
CA LEU A 61 24.87 -26.80 5.75
C LEU A 61 23.36 -26.83 5.97
N ARG A 62 22.85 -27.99 6.37
CA ARG A 62 21.43 -28.17 6.72
C ARG A 62 21.18 -27.69 8.14
N VAL A 63 20.32 -26.69 8.30
CA VAL A 63 19.91 -26.16 9.60
C VAL A 63 18.54 -26.73 9.96
N LYS A 64 18.45 -27.31 11.17
CA LYS A 64 17.17 -27.77 11.72
C LYS A 64 16.35 -26.58 12.19
N MET A 65 15.57 -25.99 11.29
CA MET A 65 14.62 -24.95 11.65
C MET A 65 13.26 -25.56 12.03
N GLY A 66 12.82 -25.33 13.26
CA GLY A 66 11.52 -25.82 13.72
C GLY A 66 10.36 -25.24 12.89
N LYS A 67 9.28 -26.01 12.70
CA LYS A 67 8.09 -25.58 11.92
C LYS A 67 7.53 -24.23 12.39
N LYS A 68 7.56 -23.96 13.71
CA LYS A 68 7.10 -22.70 14.31
C LYS A 68 8.03 -21.53 13.95
N ALA A 69 9.34 -21.72 14.04
CA ALA A 69 10.34 -20.73 13.67
C ALA A 69 10.26 -20.39 12.18
N ARG A 70 10.14 -21.41 11.30
CA ARG A 70 9.90 -21.22 9.87
C ARG A 70 8.67 -20.36 9.61
N ARG A 71 7.53 -20.69 10.22
CA ARG A 71 6.29 -19.92 10.04
C ARG A 71 6.45 -18.46 10.48
N LYS A 72 7.08 -18.22 11.63
CA LYS A 72 7.32 -16.85 12.14
C LYS A 72 8.26 -16.05 11.23
N PHE A 73 9.32 -16.68 10.73
CA PHE A 73 10.23 -16.04 9.79
C PHE A 73 9.53 -15.68 8.46
N LEU A 74 8.78 -16.60 7.87
CA LEU A 74 8.02 -16.32 6.64
C LEU A 74 6.99 -15.21 6.85
N GLN A 75 6.32 -15.19 8.01
CA GLN A 75 5.39 -14.11 8.37
C GLN A 75 6.10 -12.76 8.49
N TRP A 76 7.27 -12.73 9.13
CA TRP A 76 8.09 -11.53 9.25
C TRP A 76 8.56 -11.05 7.88
N LEU A 77 9.09 -11.95 7.04
CA LEU A 77 9.54 -11.64 5.69
C LEU A 77 8.41 -11.08 4.83
N TRP A 78 7.22 -11.68 4.92
CA TRP A 78 6.04 -11.17 4.23
C TRP A 78 5.64 -9.78 4.70
N THR A 79 5.67 -9.52 6.01
CA THR A 79 5.35 -8.19 6.55
C THR A 79 6.40 -7.14 6.16
N HIS A 80 7.67 -7.55 6.07
CA HIS A 80 8.79 -6.67 5.70
C HIS A 80 8.78 -6.32 4.22
N THR A 81 8.52 -7.31 3.35
CA THR A 81 8.50 -7.15 1.88
C THR A 81 7.17 -6.62 1.35
N HIS A 82 6.12 -6.59 2.17
CA HIS A 82 4.82 -6.07 1.77
C HIS A 82 4.82 -4.55 1.64
N CYS A 83 4.24 -4.07 0.54
CA CYS A 83 4.09 -2.66 0.21
C CYS A 83 2.63 -2.23 0.40
N PRO A 84 2.27 -1.62 1.55
CA PRO A 84 0.92 -1.11 1.76
C PRO A 84 0.66 0.13 0.91
N VAL A 85 -0.61 0.29 0.51
CA VAL A 85 -1.11 1.49 -0.16
C VAL A 85 -1.76 2.38 0.90
N VAL A 86 -1.26 3.61 1.02
CA VAL A 86 -1.80 4.65 1.90
C VAL A 86 -2.72 5.54 1.07
N TYR A 87 -3.93 5.78 1.56
CA TYR A 87 -4.90 6.62 0.85
C TYR A 87 -4.93 8.03 1.43
N VAL A 88 -4.84 9.02 0.56
CA VAL A 88 -4.89 10.45 0.92
C VAL A 88 -5.97 11.13 0.08
N TRP A 89 -6.76 11.98 0.71
CA TRP A 89 -7.73 12.81 0.01
C TRP A 89 -7.07 14.05 -0.58
N LYS A 90 -7.31 14.30 -1.86
CA LYS A 90 -6.75 15.41 -2.62
C LYS A 90 -7.87 16.25 -3.22
N ASP A 91 -7.70 17.56 -3.16
CA ASP A 91 -8.60 18.53 -3.77
C ASP A 91 -8.16 18.80 -5.23
N LEU A 92 -9.02 18.50 -6.20
CA LEU A 92 -8.79 18.80 -7.62
C LEU A 92 -9.22 20.23 -7.99
N GLY A 93 -9.91 20.92 -7.08
CA GLY A 93 -10.41 22.28 -7.24
C GLY A 93 -11.77 22.36 -7.93
N VAL A 94 -12.29 23.58 -8.05
CA VAL A 94 -13.65 23.87 -8.54
C VAL A 94 -13.89 23.52 -10.01
N ARG A 95 -12.82 23.28 -10.79
CA ARG A 95 -12.88 22.88 -12.20
C ARG A 95 -13.10 21.38 -12.41
N PHE A 96 -13.15 20.59 -11.34
CA PHE A 96 -13.38 19.15 -11.42
C PHE A 96 -14.58 18.71 -10.58
N TRP A 97 -15.34 17.75 -11.12
CA TRP A 97 -16.46 17.12 -10.44
C TRP A 97 -16.34 15.59 -10.47
N PRO A 98 -16.44 14.91 -9.32
CA PRO A 98 -16.44 15.43 -7.95
C PRO A 98 -15.11 16.12 -7.60
N ARG A 99 -15.14 17.08 -6.66
CA ARG A 99 -13.99 17.94 -6.34
C ARG A 99 -12.86 17.19 -5.64
N TYR A 100 -13.19 16.24 -4.78
CA TYR A 100 -12.21 15.52 -3.95
C TYR A 100 -12.03 14.09 -4.46
N VAL A 101 -10.77 13.66 -4.55
CA VAL A 101 -10.38 12.30 -4.93
C VAL A 101 -9.53 11.65 -3.84
N ARG A 102 -9.75 10.36 -3.60
CA ARG A 102 -8.94 9.55 -2.70
C ARG A 102 -7.83 8.86 -3.51
N GLU A 103 -6.62 9.42 -3.44
CA GLU A 103 -5.45 8.95 -4.17
C GLU A 103 -4.63 7.95 -3.32
N GLY A 104 -4.28 6.81 -3.92
CA GLY A 104 -3.43 5.80 -3.29
C GLY A 104 -1.96 6.08 -3.55
N HIS A 105 -1.15 6.10 -2.49
CA HIS A 105 0.29 6.29 -2.52
C HIS A 105 1.01 5.07 -1.94
N CYS A 106 2.17 4.72 -2.50
CA CYS A 106 3.04 3.69 -1.94
C CYS A 106 3.91 4.29 -0.83
N PHE A 107 4.13 3.52 0.25
CA PHE A 107 5.08 3.90 1.29
C PHE A 107 6.52 3.61 0.86
N SER A 108 7.35 4.63 0.62
CA SER A 108 8.71 4.51 0.08
C SER A 108 9.83 4.94 1.03
N GLU A 109 9.53 5.27 2.29
CA GLU A 109 10.55 5.73 3.26
C GLU A 109 11.46 4.60 3.77
N ARG A 110 11.11 3.33 3.50
CA ARG A 110 11.89 2.15 3.89
C ARG A 110 12.20 1.25 2.71
N SER A 111 13.35 0.58 2.78
CA SER A 111 13.64 -0.54 1.89
C SER A 111 12.66 -1.69 2.15
N CYS A 112 12.11 -2.26 1.08
CA CYS A 112 11.21 -3.43 1.13
C CYS A 112 11.92 -4.74 0.74
N SER A 113 13.26 -4.75 0.76
CA SER A 113 14.09 -5.88 0.35
C SER A 113 15.24 -6.13 1.32
N LEU A 114 15.79 -7.34 1.23
CA LEU A 114 17.03 -7.76 1.89
C LEU A 114 17.99 -8.28 0.81
N PRO A 115 19.19 -7.71 0.63
CA PRO A 115 19.70 -6.49 1.28
C PRO A 115 18.89 -5.24 0.92
N GLU A 116 19.11 -4.16 1.66
CA GLU A 116 18.45 -2.88 1.44
C GLU A 116 18.77 -2.32 0.05
N GLY A 117 17.79 -1.68 -0.60
CA GLY A 117 17.98 -1.06 -1.92
C GLY A 117 16.75 -1.06 -2.83
N MET A 118 15.75 -1.91 -2.59
CA MET A 118 14.47 -1.85 -3.30
C MET A 118 13.45 -1.05 -2.51
N PHE A 119 12.66 -0.24 -3.22
CA PHE A 119 11.58 0.58 -2.64
C PHE A 119 10.24 0.21 -3.27
N CYS A 120 9.17 0.35 -2.49
CA CYS A 120 7.82 0.09 -2.97
C CYS A 120 7.45 1.00 -4.14
N LYS A 121 6.96 0.39 -5.22
CA LYS A 121 6.47 1.09 -6.42
C LYS A 121 5.04 0.67 -6.75
N PRO A 122 4.28 1.51 -7.46
CA PRO A 122 2.94 1.16 -7.90
C PRO A 122 2.97 -0.06 -8.83
N ALA A 123 2.27 -1.13 -8.44
CA ALA A 123 2.15 -2.34 -9.26
C ALA A 123 0.88 -2.38 -10.11
N LYS A 124 -0.20 -1.75 -9.63
CA LYS A 124 -1.49 -1.67 -10.32
C LYS A 124 -2.07 -0.28 -10.14
N SER A 125 -2.69 0.25 -11.19
CA SER A 125 -3.40 1.53 -11.18
C SER A 125 -4.84 1.32 -11.62
N VAL A 126 -5.77 2.02 -10.98
CA VAL A 126 -7.18 2.05 -11.37
C VAL A 126 -7.53 3.50 -11.72
N THR A 127 -8.01 3.72 -12.94
CA THR A 127 -8.38 5.05 -13.41
C THR A 127 -9.78 5.40 -12.93
N LYS A 128 -9.94 6.62 -12.41
CA LYS A 128 -11.21 7.18 -11.96
C LYS A 128 -11.57 8.37 -12.86
N THR A 129 -12.79 8.37 -13.38
CA THR A 129 -13.23 9.39 -14.35
C THR A 129 -13.82 10.59 -13.61
N PHE A 130 -13.41 11.79 -14.01
CA PHE A 130 -13.92 13.05 -13.47
C PHE A 130 -14.46 13.91 -14.61
N LEU A 131 -15.46 14.73 -14.30
CA LEU A 131 -15.91 15.77 -15.21
C LEU A 131 -15.03 17.00 -14.99
N ARG A 132 -14.58 17.61 -16.08
CA ARG A 132 -13.81 18.86 -16.05
C ARG A 132 -14.64 19.95 -16.72
N TRP A 133 -14.77 21.09 -16.04
CA TRP A 133 -15.28 22.31 -16.67
C TRP A 133 -14.12 22.99 -17.40
N LEU A 134 -14.31 23.20 -18.70
CA LEU A 134 -13.42 23.97 -19.58
C LEU A 134 -13.95 25.39 -19.71
#